data_AF-A0A9P6U6Z8-F1
#
_entry.id   AF-A0A9P6U6Z8-F1
#
_cell.length_a   1.000
_cell.length_b   1.000
_cell.length_c   1.000
_cell.angle_alpha   90.00
_cell.angle_beta   90.00
_cell.angle_gamma   90.00
#
_symmetry.space_group_name_H-M   'P 1'
#
loop_
_entity.id
_entity.type
_entity.pdbx_description
1 polymer ?
#
loop_
_entity_poly.entity_id
_entity_poly.type
_entity_poly.pdbx_seq_one_letter_code
_entity_poly.pdbx_strand_id
1 'polypeptide(L)'
;MNEKRRRRRESHNAVERRRRDNINEKIQELSTLLPEIYVDSANKPNKGVILRKSVDYIRHLQQLVASQTNRNQELEAQLQARNQAASNGASSRTEDVNGNTGSGPGPQLQQDFGMMRIVSGGSNGGQN
;
A
#
# COMPACT_ATOMS: atom_id res chain seq x y z
N MET A 1 2.78 1.93 58.18
CA MET A 1 2.82 3.09 57.24
C MET A 1 3.96 3.03 56.22
N ASN A 2 5.20 2.74 56.63
CA ASN A 2 6.37 2.70 55.73
C ASN A 2 6.30 1.62 54.65
N GLU A 3 5.77 0.43 54.97
CA GLU A 3 5.63 -0.69 54.03
C GLU A 3 4.70 -0.35 52.84
N LYS A 4 3.57 0.33 53.11
CA LYS A 4 2.61 0.76 52.07
C LYS A 4 3.23 1.81 51.14
N ARG A 5 4.06 2.71 51.67
CA ARG A 5 4.79 3.72 50.88
C ARG A 5 5.89 3.08 50.04
N ARG A 6 6.58 2.06 50.58
CA ARG A 6 7.59 1.27 49.87
C ARG A 6 6.98 0.52 48.67
N ARG A 7 5.90 -0.24 48.89
CA ARG A 7 5.18 -0.96 47.83
C ARG A 7 4.68 -0.04 46.70
N ARG A 8 4.19 1.16 47.05
CA ARG A 8 3.78 2.17 46.06
C ARG A 8 4.95 2.62 45.18
N ARG A 9 6.12 2.88 45.78
CA ARG A 9 7.33 3.26 45.02
C ARG A 9 7.83 2.12 44.14
N GLU A 10 7.85 0.89 44.65
CA GLU A 10 8.26 -0.29 43.90
C GLU A 10 7.34 -0.51 42.69
N SER A 11 6.03 -0.44 42.88
CA SER A 11 5.05 -0.52 41.80
C SER A 11 5.27 0.58 40.76
N HIS A 12 5.45 1.84 41.20
CA HIS A 12 5.71 2.96 40.31
C HIS A 12 7.00 2.75 39.49
N ASN A 13 8.08 2.34 40.14
CA ASN A 13 9.36 2.07 39.48
C ASN A 13 9.27 0.93 38.47
N ALA A 14 8.48 -0.11 38.75
CA ALA A 14 8.25 -1.22 37.83
C ALA A 14 7.46 -0.80 36.60
N VAL A 15 6.46 0.08 36.75
CA VAL A 15 5.70 0.64 35.63
C VAL A 15 6.60 1.50 34.74
N GLU A 16 7.36 2.42 35.34
CA GLU A 16 8.23 3.30 34.57
C GLU A 16 9.38 2.54 33.87
N ARG A 17 9.91 1.48 34.51
CA ARG A 17 10.87 0.58 33.84
C ARG A 17 10.27 -0.03 32.58
N ARG A 18 9.08 -0.63 32.68
CA ARG A 18 8.37 -1.22 31.53
C ARG A 18 8.12 -0.21 30.42
N ARG A 19 7.73 1.02 30.76
CA ARG A 19 7.57 2.10 29.78
C ARG A 19 8.88 2.40 29.05
N ARG A 20 9.99 2.52 29.78
CA ARG A 20 11.31 2.76 29.17
C ARG A 20 11.76 1.61 28.29
N ASP A 21 11.53 0.38 28.71
CA ASP A 21 11.91 -0.82 27.94
C ASP A 21 11.13 -0.87 26.63
N ASN A 22 9.81 -0.62 26.66
CA ASN A 22 9.00 -0.55 25.46
C ASN A 22 9.46 0.55 24.48
N ILE A 23 9.82 1.74 24.98
CA ILE A 23 10.39 2.80 24.12
C ILE A 23 11.70 2.34 23.49
N ASN A 24 12.57 1.69 24.27
CA ASN A 24 13.87 1.21 23.78
C ASN A 24 13.71 0.11 22.72
N GLU A 25 12.76 -0.80 22.91
CA GLU A 25 12.41 -1.84 21.94
C GLU A 25 11.97 -1.22 20.61
N LYS A 26 11.10 -0.22 20.65
CA LYS A 26 10.64 0.46 19.43
C LYS A 26 11.74 1.22 18.71
N ILE A 27 12.66 1.85 19.45
CA ILE A 27 13.86 2.46 18.85
C ILE A 27 14.74 1.39 18.22
N GLN A 28 14.92 0.23 18.85
CA GLN A 28 15.73 -0.84 18.29
C GLN A 28 15.09 -1.44 17.03
N GLU A 29 13.77 -1.64 17.03
CA GLU A 29 12.99 -2.09 15.88
C GLU A 29 13.17 -1.14 14.68
N LEU A 30 13.03 0.18 14.91
CA LEU A 30 13.29 1.19 13.89
C LEU A 30 14.70 1.06 13.29
N SER A 31 15.71 0.76 14.11
CA SER A 31 17.08 0.55 13.63
C SER A 31 17.20 -0.62 12.65
N THR A 32 16.37 -1.65 12.76
CA THR A 32 16.39 -2.83 11.88
C THR A 32 15.66 -2.60 10.56
N LEU A 33 14.75 -1.62 10.52
CA LEU A 33 14.00 -1.25 9.31
C LEU A 33 14.75 -0.24 8.44
N LEU A 34 15.83 0.35 8.96
CA LEU A 34 16.65 1.29 8.23
C LEU A 34 17.56 0.55 7.23
N PRO A 35 17.65 1.02 5.98
CA PRO A 35 18.63 0.51 5.03
C PRO A 35 20.06 0.66 5.55
N GLU A 36 20.94 -0.30 5.25
CA GLU A 36 22.33 -0.35 5.72
C GLU A 36 23.12 0.93 5.42
N ILE A 37 22.81 1.62 4.32
CA ILE A 37 23.42 2.91 3.97
C ILE A 37 23.20 4.03 5.02
N TYR A 38 22.21 3.88 5.89
CA TYR A 38 21.89 4.86 6.94
C TYR A 38 22.48 4.52 8.30
N VAL A 39 23.00 3.31 8.46
CA VAL A 39 23.46 2.76 9.74
C VAL A 39 24.89 2.26 9.57
N ASP A 40 25.82 2.90 10.24
CA ASP A 40 27.23 2.49 10.18
C ASP A 40 27.40 1.15 10.92
N SER A 41 27.49 0.04 10.18
CA SER A 41 27.51 -1.32 10.72
C SER A 41 28.65 -1.59 11.71
N ALA A 42 29.71 -0.77 11.67
CA ALA A 42 30.85 -0.87 12.57
C ALA A 42 30.54 -0.40 14.00
N ASN A 43 29.52 0.45 14.20
CA ASN A 43 29.22 1.05 15.49
C ASN A 43 27.75 0.92 15.85
N LYS A 44 27.46 0.61 17.13
CA LYS A 44 26.08 0.60 17.62
C LYS A 44 25.45 1.97 17.43
N PRO A 45 24.42 2.12 16.58
CA PRO A 45 23.85 3.41 16.25
C PRO A 45 23.21 4.04 17.50
N ASN A 46 23.44 5.33 17.68
CA ASN A 46 22.86 6.05 18.81
C ASN A 46 21.35 6.31 18.59
N LYS A 47 20.59 6.39 19.69
CA LYS A 47 19.12 6.55 19.63
C LYS A 47 18.67 7.77 18.82
N GLY A 48 19.38 8.89 18.93
CA GLY A 48 19.06 10.12 18.21
C GLY A 48 19.23 9.98 16.69
N VAL A 49 20.29 9.29 16.26
CA VAL A 49 20.55 8.97 14.85
C VAL A 49 19.48 8.03 14.31
N ILE A 50 19.14 6.95 15.05
CA ILE A 50 18.09 6.02 14.63
C ILE A 50 16.79 6.77 14.39
N LEU A 51 16.36 7.61 15.34
CA LEU A 51 15.14 8.39 15.23
C LEU A 51 15.17 9.36 14.03
N ARG A 52 16.24 10.13 13.88
CA ARG A 52 16.39 11.08 12.76
C ARG A 52 16.35 10.37 11.41
N LYS A 53 17.17 9.32 11.24
CA LYS A 53 17.23 8.54 10.01
C LYS A 53 15.90 7.84 9.70
N SER A 54 15.17 7.38 10.72
CA SER A 54 13.84 6.80 10.55
C SER A 54 12.85 7.80 9.96
N VAL A 55 12.86 9.05 10.45
CA VAL A 55 12.01 10.11 9.91
C VAL A 55 12.37 10.42 8.46
N ASP A 56 13.66 10.55 8.16
CA ASP A 56 14.13 10.83 6.79
C ASP A 56 13.73 9.69 5.83
N TYR A 57 13.89 8.44 6.27
CA TYR A 57 13.56 7.27 5.47
C TYR A 57 12.05 7.15 5.21
N ILE A 58 11.19 7.43 6.21
CA ILE A 58 9.74 7.46 6.00
C ILE A 58 9.35 8.50 4.95
N ARG A 59 9.94 9.70 4.99
CA ARG A 59 9.68 10.74 3.98
C ARG A 59 10.12 10.29 2.59
N HIS A 60 11.28 9.66 2.49
CA HIS A 60 11.77 9.09 1.24
C HIS A 60 10.82 7.99 0.70
N LEU A 61 10.35 7.08 1.55
CA LEU A 61 9.38 6.05 1.16
C LEU A 61 8.06 6.65 0.66
N GLN A 62 7.54 7.68 1.32
CA GLN A 62 6.34 8.39 0.88
C GLN A 62 6.52 9.01 -0.52
N GLN A 63 7.68 9.63 -0.78
CA GLN A 63 8.02 10.16 -2.10
C GLN A 63 8.15 9.07 -3.16
N LEU A 64 8.80 7.95 -2.79
CA LEU A 64 8.98 6.80 -3.69
C LEU A 64 7.63 6.20 -4.09
N VAL A 65 6.71 6.00 -3.14
CA VAL A 65 5.36 5.50 -3.41
C VAL A 65 4.59 6.45 -4.34
N ALA A 66 4.66 7.76 -4.10
CA ALA A 66 4.01 8.75 -4.97
C ALA A 66 4.57 8.72 -6.40
N SER A 67 5.89 8.67 -6.55
CA SER A 67 6.57 8.57 -7.85
C SER A 67 6.18 7.28 -8.60
N GLN A 68 6.19 6.14 -7.90
CA GLN A 68 5.83 4.86 -8.50
C GLN A 68 4.35 4.81 -8.90
N THR A 69 3.46 5.42 -8.11
CA THR A 69 2.05 5.53 -8.45
C THR A 69 1.86 6.30 -9.76
N ASN A 70 2.54 7.46 -9.90
CA ASN A 70 2.48 8.24 -11.14
C ASN A 70 3.05 7.46 -12.33
N ARG A 71 4.17 6.76 -12.13
CA ARG A 71 4.79 5.96 -13.20
C ARG A 71 3.91 4.80 -13.63
N ASN A 72 3.27 4.11 -12.70
CA ASN A 72 2.32 3.03 -13.00
C ASN A 72 1.11 3.56 -13.76
N GLN A 73 0.53 4.70 -13.35
CA GLN A 73 -0.57 5.33 -14.08
C GLN A 73 -0.19 5.70 -15.52
N GLU A 74 1.01 6.25 -15.72
CA GLU A 74 1.51 6.58 -17.05
C GLU A 74 1.67 5.33 -17.94
N LEU A 75 2.25 4.26 -17.38
CA LEU A 75 2.41 2.99 -18.08
C LEU A 75 1.06 2.34 -18.43
N GLU A 76 0.11 2.37 -17.49
CA GLU A 76 -1.26 1.88 -17.72
C GLU A 76 -1.95 2.69 -18.83
N ALA A 77 -1.81 4.01 -18.84
CA ALA A 77 -2.36 4.86 -19.89
C ALA A 77 -1.74 4.55 -21.27
N GLN A 78 -0.42 4.32 -21.33
CA GLN A 78 0.27 3.93 -22.57
C GLN A 78 -0.23 2.57 -23.08
N LEU A 79 -0.42 1.59 -22.19
CA LEU A 79 -0.97 0.29 -22.54
C LEU A 79 -2.41 0.39 -23.04
N GLN A 80 -3.25 1.20 -22.39
CA GLN A 80 -4.62 1.46 -22.84
C GLN A 80 -4.65 2.10 -24.22
N ALA A 81 -3.84 3.12 -24.47
CA ALA A 81 -3.75 3.79 -25.77
C ALA A 81 -3.28 2.83 -26.87
N ARG A 82 -2.28 1.99 -26.59
CA ARG A 82 -1.80 0.96 -27.53
C ARG A 82 -2.87 -0.09 -27.83
N ASN A 83 -3.60 -0.56 -26.83
CA ASN A 83 -4.66 -1.55 -27.01
C ASN A 83 -5.84 -0.98 -27.82
N GLN A 84 -6.21 0.29 -27.61
CA GLN A 84 -7.23 0.98 -28.40
C GLN A 84 -6.79 1.18 -29.86
N ALA A 85 -5.52 1.52 -30.10
CA ALA A 85 -4.97 1.62 -31.45
C ALA A 85 -4.97 0.27 -32.18
N ALA A 86 -4.64 -0.82 -31.47
CA ALA A 86 -4.70 -2.18 -32.01
C ALA A 86 -6.12 -2.64 -32.33
N SER A 87 -7.13 -2.28 -31.51
CA SER A 87 -8.53 -2.59 -31.80
C SER A 87 -9.08 -1.79 -33.00
N ASN A 88 -8.69 -0.52 -33.14
CA ASN A 88 -9.13 0.32 -34.27
C ASN A 88 -8.48 -0.08 -35.60
N GLY A 89 -7.25 -0.61 -35.59
CA GLY A 89 -6.59 -1.14 -36.78
C GLY A 89 -7.20 -2.44 -37.34
N ALA A 90 -7.90 -3.22 -36.51
CA ALA A 90 -8.59 -4.44 -36.93
C ALA A 90 -9.97 -4.17 -37.55
N SER A 91 -10.62 -3.04 -37.23
CA SER A 91 -11.97 -2.72 -37.71
C SER A 91 -12.01 -2.15 -39.15
N SER A 92 -10.85 -1.96 -39.80
CA SER A 92 -10.73 -1.41 -41.16
C SER A 92 -10.56 -2.48 -42.26
N ARG A 93 -10.74 -3.78 -41.96
CA ARG A 93 -10.62 -4.87 -42.96
C ARG A 93 -11.77 -5.87 -42.88
N THR A 94 -13.01 -5.43 -42.97
CA THR A 94 -14.14 -6.26 -43.45
C THR A 94 -15.24 -5.34 -43.97
N GLU A 95 -15.17 -4.95 -45.24
CA GLU A 95 -16.40 -4.74 -46.00
C GLU A 95 -16.90 -6.12 -46.45
N ASP A 96 -18.22 -6.26 -46.38
CA ASP A 96 -19.09 -7.28 -46.96
C ASP A 96 -19.58 -8.47 -46.12
N VAL A 97 -20.93 -8.54 -46.10
CA VAL A 97 -21.86 -9.64 -45.78
C VAL A 97 -22.44 -9.72 -44.36
N ASN A 98 -23.57 -9.03 -44.20
CA ASN A 98 -24.84 -9.50 -43.62
C ASN A 98 -24.79 -10.68 -42.62
N GLY A 99 -25.04 -10.40 -41.34
CA GLY A 99 -25.24 -11.42 -40.32
C GLY A 99 -25.65 -10.85 -38.96
N ASN A 100 -26.95 -10.72 -38.74
CA ASN A 100 -27.58 -10.50 -37.45
C ASN A 100 -27.00 -11.46 -36.39
N THR A 101 -26.16 -10.97 -35.48
CA THR A 101 -25.73 -11.70 -34.28
C THR A 101 -25.84 -10.77 -33.07
N GLY A 102 -26.68 -11.18 -32.12
CA GLY A 102 -27.03 -10.40 -30.93
C GLY A 102 -25.85 -10.21 -30.00
N SER A 103 -25.43 -8.95 -29.85
CA SER A 103 -24.43 -8.53 -28.86
C SER A 103 -25.06 -8.52 -27.47
N GLY A 104 -24.80 -9.58 -26.68
CA GLY A 104 -25.08 -9.57 -25.25
C GLY A 104 -24.27 -8.47 -24.53
N PRO A 105 -24.79 -7.87 -23.45
CA PRO A 105 -24.11 -6.78 -22.76
C PRO A 105 -22.80 -7.30 -22.14
N GLY A 106 -21.69 -6.64 -22.50
CA GLY A 106 -20.37 -6.95 -21.96
C GLY A 106 -20.27 -6.74 -20.44
N PRO A 107 -19.25 -7.32 -19.78
CA PRO A 107 -19.09 -7.24 -18.33
C PRO A 107 -19.01 -5.79 -17.84
N GLN A 108 -19.85 -5.44 -16.86
CA GLN A 108 -19.90 -4.10 -16.29
C GLN A 108 -18.95 -4.02 -15.09
N LEU A 109 -18.02 -3.05 -15.11
CA LEU A 109 -17.08 -2.81 -14.03
C LEU A 109 -17.70 -1.83 -13.03
N GLN A 110 -17.84 -2.24 -11.77
CA GLN A 110 -18.33 -1.38 -10.68
C GLN A 110 -17.19 -1.08 -9.71
N GLN A 111 -17.01 0.20 -9.39
CA GLN A 111 -16.05 0.65 -8.38
C GLN A 111 -16.73 0.66 -7.00
N ASP A 112 -16.20 -0.12 -6.08
CA ASP A 112 -16.54 -0.08 -4.66
C ASP A 112 -15.24 -0.06 -3.84
N PHE A 113 -15.15 0.85 -2.87
CA PHE A 113 -14.01 0.97 -1.93
C PHE A 113 -12.61 0.95 -2.58
N GLY A 114 -12.47 1.55 -3.76
CA GLY A 114 -11.18 1.69 -4.45
C GLY A 114 -10.65 0.43 -5.12
N MET A 115 -11.42 -0.67 -5.17
CA MET A 115 -11.01 -1.90 -5.86
C MET A 115 -11.99 -2.21 -7.00
N MET A 116 -11.45 -2.43 -8.21
CA MET A 116 -12.25 -2.67 -9.41
C MET A 116 -12.54 -4.17 -9.53
N ARG A 117 -13.82 -4.58 -9.53
CA ARG A 117 -14.22 -5.98 -9.74
C ARG A 117 -15.15 -6.12 -10.96
N ILE A 118 -15.04 -7.25 -11.64
CA ILE A 118 -15.92 -7.60 -12.77
C ILE A 118 -17.26 -8.09 -12.21
N VAL A 119 -18.36 -7.44 -12.60
CA VAL A 119 -19.72 -7.90 -12.28
C VAL A 119 -20.37 -8.41 -13.56
N SER A 120 -20.72 -9.70 -13.59
CA SER A 120 -21.55 -10.27 -14.65
C SER A 120 -22.98 -9.78 -14.50
N GLY A 121 -23.50 -9.07 -15.51
CA GLY A 121 -24.89 -8.61 -15.54
C GLY A 121 -25.86 -9.79 -15.46
N GLY A 122 -26.47 -9.99 -14.30
CA GLY A 122 -27.50 -11.01 -14.10
C GLY A 122 -28.76 -10.63 -14.87
N SER A 123 -29.12 -11.42 -15.88
CA SER A 123 -30.45 -11.40 -16.49
C SER A 123 -31.46 -11.85 -15.44
N ASN A 124 -32.27 -10.92 -14.93
CA ASN A 124 -33.40 -11.21 -14.08
C ASN A 124 -34.55 -11.70 -14.97
N GLY A 125 -34.47 -12.97 -15.40
CA GLY A 125 -35.56 -13.67 -16.06
C GLY A 125 -36.55 -14.16 -15.00
N GLY A 126 -37.63 -13.41 -14.81
CA GLY A 126 -38.77 -13.82 -14.01
C GLY A 126 -39.32 -15.15 -14.51
N GLN A 127 -39.57 -16.08 -13.59
CA GLN A 127 -40.39 -17.26 -13.83
C GLN A 127 -41.68 -17.10 -13.04
N ASN A 128 -42.75 -17.33 -13.79
CA ASN A 128 -44.16 -17.35 -13.44
C ASN A 128 -44.51 -18.61 -12.62
#